data_AF-A0A4V6ME33-F1
#
_entry.id   AF-A0A4V6ME33-F1
#
_cell.length_a   1.000
_cell.length_b   1.000
_cell.length_c   1.000
_cell.angle_alpha   90.00
_cell.angle_beta   90.00
_cell.angle_gamma   90.00
#
_symmetry.space_group_name_H-M   'P 1'
#
loop_
_entity.id
_entity.type
_entity.pdbx_description
1 polymer ?
#
loop_
_entity_poly.entity_id
_entity_poly.type
_entity_poly.pdbx_seq_one_letter_code
_entity_poly.pdbx_strand_id
1 'polypeptide(L)'
;MVSVGFATDDARKAAIDKYYLEELDRQAELATSSIYFAVMRGRETKHPQDPKVWGALQNTLFAAICIARLLKPGPVREYPGMTKQQSQQFADERGERLRNLLEIEDDSAILDVKLVRDAYEHYDEYFDRHLASGAECFSDWYITDRYIFKTPATQNPQSKAVGIRVFYPAGGLLFFEDKKLHLFELDVELIELRQKIAEKGEELDERIKGRALGGGHEVEEVLNDFMRDQRFMDWKHHRTEALEALAKRQK
;
A
#
# COMPACT_ATOMS: atom_id res chain seq x y z
N MET A 1 -15.55 -40.12 -15.18
CA MET A 1 -15.22 -39.27 -14.02
C MET A 1 -14.01 -38.45 -14.39
N VAL A 2 -14.16 -37.14 -14.56
CA VAL A 2 -13.00 -36.26 -14.74
C VAL A 2 -12.41 -36.06 -13.34
N SER A 3 -11.16 -36.47 -13.15
CA SER A 3 -10.43 -36.21 -11.91
C SER A 3 -10.40 -34.70 -11.70
N VAL A 4 -10.98 -34.28 -10.58
CA VAL A 4 -10.97 -32.89 -10.13
C VAL A 4 -9.63 -32.64 -9.46
N GLY A 5 -8.86 -31.67 -9.96
CA GLY A 5 -7.55 -31.31 -9.40
C GLY A 5 -6.50 -30.98 -10.46
N PHE A 6 -5.39 -30.41 -9.98
CA PHE A 6 -4.21 -30.21 -10.80
C PHE A 6 -3.58 -31.55 -11.19
N ALA A 7 -3.04 -31.64 -12.40
CA ALA A 7 -2.46 -32.89 -12.90
C ALA A 7 -1.20 -33.33 -12.14
N THR A 8 -0.47 -32.37 -11.55
CA THR A 8 0.77 -32.60 -10.80
C THR A 8 0.91 -31.58 -9.64
N ASP A 9 1.77 -31.88 -8.67
CA ASP A 9 2.15 -30.93 -7.62
C ASP A 9 2.82 -29.67 -8.19
N ASP A 10 3.57 -29.81 -9.29
CA ASP A 10 4.18 -28.69 -10.00
C ASP A 10 3.11 -27.76 -10.60
N ALA A 11 2.10 -28.33 -11.27
CA ALA A 11 0.99 -27.56 -11.83
C ALA A 11 0.20 -26.83 -10.72
N ARG A 12 0.04 -27.48 -9.55
CA ARG A 12 -0.58 -26.83 -8.38
C ARG A 12 0.25 -25.66 -7.87
N LYS A 13 1.56 -25.83 -7.73
CA LYS A 13 2.47 -24.76 -7.29
C LYS A 13 2.49 -23.60 -8.28
N ALA A 14 2.58 -23.89 -9.57
CA ALA A 14 2.53 -22.88 -10.62
C ALA A 14 1.23 -22.06 -10.58
N ALA A 15 0.09 -22.71 -10.35
CA ALA A 15 -1.19 -22.01 -10.20
C ALA A 15 -1.25 -21.14 -8.94
N ILE A 16 -0.72 -21.62 -7.79
CA ILE A 16 -0.64 -20.83 -6.56
C ILE A 16 0.24 -19.60 -6.78
N ASP A 17 1.41 -19.77 -7.41
CA ASP A 17 2.31 -18.67 -7.68
C ASP A 17 1.67 -17.67 -8.65
N LYS A 18 0.93 -18.15 -9.67
CA LYS A 18 0.17 -17.28 -10.58
C LYS A 18 -0.85 -16.40 -9.83
N TYR A 19 -1.59 -16.94 -8.86
CA TYR A 19 -2.52 -16.12 -8.06
C TYR A 19 -1.79 -15.03 -7.25
N TYR A 20 -0.60 -15.34 -6.73
CA TYR A 20 0.21 -14.31 -6.07
C TYR A 20 0.71 -13.27 -7.06
N LEU A 21 1.16 -13.67 -8.26
CA LEU A 21 1.59 -12.74 -9.30
C LEU A 21 0.46 -11.79 -9.72
N GLU A 22 -0.76 -12.29 -9.92
CA GLU A 22 -1.94 -11.47 -10.24
C GLU A 22 -2.24 -10.45 -9.14
N GLU A 23 -2.14 -10.83 -7.87
CA GLU A 23 -2.32 -9.89 -6.77
C GLU A 23 -1.20 -8.86 -6.70
N LEU A 24 0.05 -9.27 -6.91
CA LEU A 24 1.19 -8.35 -6.97
C LEU A 24 1.02 -7.32 -8.10
N ASP A 25 0.58 -7.73 -9.29
CA ASP A 25 0.34 -6.84 -10.44
C ASP A 25 -0.77 -5.82 -10.14
N ARG A 26 -1.90 -6.27 -9.57
CA ARG A 26 -2.99 -5.38 -9.15
C ARG A 26 -2.53 -4.32 -8.16
N GLN A 27 -1.78 -4.73 -7.13
CA GLN A 27 -1.28 -3.79 -6.13
C GLN A 27 -0.23 -2.84 -6.73
N ALA A 28 0.63 -3.33 -7.64
CA ALA A 28 1.62 -2.50 -8.31
C ALA A 28 0.95 -1.43 -9.18
N GLU A 29 -0.08 -1.80 -9.95
CA GLU A 29 -0.87 -0.86 -10.75
C GLU A 29 -1.55 0.24 -9.90
N LEU A 30 -2.15 -0.16 -8.78
CA LEU A 30 -2.77 0.78 -7.83
C LEU A 30 -1.73 1.76 -7.27
N ALA A 31 -0.55 1.25 -6.90
CA ALA A 31 0.53 2.04 -6.34
C ALA A 31 1.09 3.04 -7.37
N THR A 32 1.46 2.60 -8.58
CA THR A 32 2.05 3.46 -9.63
C THR A 32 1.07 4.53 -10.09
N SER A 33 -0.19 4.18 -10.32
CA SER A 33 -1.25 5.13 -10.68
C SER A 33 -1.43 6.20 -9.60
N SER A 34 -1.34 5.81 -8.33
CA SER A 34 -1.47 6.73 -7.20
C SER A 34 -0.24 7.61 -7.01
N ILE A 35 0.97 7.09 -7.23
CA ILE A 35 2.22 7.86 -7.22
C ILE A 35 2.15 8.94 -8.29
N TYR A 36 1.85 8.55 -9.53
CA TYR A 36 1.75 9.46 -10.66
C TYR A 36 0.74 10.58 -10.36
N PHE A 37 -0.45 10.24 -9.88
CA PHE A 37 -1.46 11.24 -9.52
C PHE A 37 -0.97 12.18 -8.40
N ALA A 38 -0.41 11.62 -7.32
CA ALA A 38 0.08 12.41 -6.19
C ALA A 38 1.17 13.40 -6.62
N VAL A 39 2.12 12.94 -7.44
CA VAL A 39 3.21 13.76 -7.96
C VAL A 39 2.69 14.87 -8.86
N MET A 40 1.87 14.54 -9.87
CA MET A 40 1.35 15.53 -10.81
C MET A 40 0.51 16.58 -10.10
N ARG A 41 -0.45 16.14 -9.27
CA ARG A 41 -1.28 17.06 -8.48
C ARG A 41 -0.47 17.86 -7.46
N GLY A 42 0.49 17.22 -6.79
CA GLY A 42 1.37 17.85 -5.81
C GLY A 42 2.18 19.00 -6.41
N ARG A 43 2.61 18.88 -7.67
CA ARG A 43 3.33 19.93 -8.40
C ARG A 43 2.43 21.09 -8.85
N GLU A 44 1.14 20.83 -9.05
CA GLU A 44 0.16 21.82 -9.51
C GLU A 44 -0.50 22.57 -8.36
N THR A 45 -0.72 21.89 -7.23
CA THR A 45 -1.46 22.44 -6.11
C THR A 45 -0.62 23.46 -5.34
N LYS A 46 -1.23 24.59 -4.99
CA LYS A 46 -0.65 25.56 -4.04
C LYS A 46 -1.07 25.28 -2.60
N HIS A 47 -1.91 24.26 -2.39
CA HIS A 47 -2.47 23.94 -1.09
C HIS A 47 -1.57 22.93 -0.37
N PRO A 48 -0.88 23.33 0.73
CA PRO A 48 0.09 22.45 1.40
C PRO A 48 -0.55 21.19 1.98
N GLN A 49 -1.86 21.18 2.21
CA GLN A 49 -2.60 20.05 2.81
C GLN A 49 -3.65 19.47 1.86
N ASP A 50 -3.39 19.46 0.55
CA ASP A 50 -4.36 18.98 -0.45
C ASP A 50 -4.79 17.53 -0.15
N PRO A 51 -6.06 17.27 0.24
CA PRO A 51 -6.47 15.95 0.70
C PRO A 51 -6.39 14.87 -0.38
N LYS A 52 -6.47 15.26 -1.67
CA LYS A 52 -6.38 14.30 -2.77
C LYS A 52 -4.95 13.82 -2.99
N VAL A 53 -3.96 14.68 -2.76
CA VAL A 53 -2.54 14.28 -2.80
C VAL A 53 -2.26 13.30 -1.66
N TRP A 54 -2.64 13.66 -0.44
CA TRP A 54 -2.44 12.80 0.72
C TRP A 54 -3.22 11.48 0.64
N GLY A 55 -4.44 11.50 0.13
CA GLY A 55 -5.23 10.29 -0.12
C GLY A 55 -4.57 9.36 -1.14
N ALA A 56 -3.98 9.92 -2.21
CA ALA A 56 -3.23 9.13 -3.19
C ALA A 56 -1.93 8.56 -2.60
N LEU A 57 -1.18 9.34 -1.81
CA LEU A 57 0.00 8.83 -1.11
C LEU A 57 -0.34 7.71 -0.11
N GLN A 58 -1.45 7.83 0.62
CA GLN A 58 -1.92 6.76 1.50
C GLN A 58 -2.28 5.51 0.72
N ASN A 59 -2.92 5.65 -0.45
CA ASN A 59 -3.22 4.52 -1.33
C ASN A 59 -1.95 3.85 -1.86
N THR A 60 -0.96 4.64 -2.28
CA THR A 60 0.38 4.14 -2.65
C THR A 60 0.99 3.32 -1.52
N LEU A 61 1.08 3.88 -0.32
CA LEU A 61 1.70 3.20 0.83
C LEU A 61 0.96 1.90 1.19
N PHE A 62 -0.37 1.90 1.10
CA PHE A 62 -1.18 0.72 1.38
C PHE A 62 -1.00 -0.38 0.33
N ALA A 63 -1.03 -0.03 -0.96
CA ALA A 63 -0.84 -1.00 -2.04
C ALA A 63 0.59 -1.57 -2.03
N ALA A 64 1.60 -0.71 -1.88
CA ALA A 64 2.99 -1.13 -1.81
C ALA A 64 3.31 -1.98 -0.58
N ILE A 65 2.72 -1.71 0.61
CA ILE A 65 2.94 -2.60 1.78
C ILE A 65 2.32 -3.99 1.58
N CYS A 66 1.22 -4.11 0.82
CA CYS A 66 0.66 -5.42 0.47
C CYS A 66 1.66 -6.24 -0.35
N ILE A 67 2.33 -5.63 -1.33
CA ILE A 67 3.41 -6.23 -2.12
C ILE A 67 4.56 -6.64 -1.20
N ALA A 68 5.08 -5.70 -0.40
CA ALA A 68 6.20 -5.95 0.50
C ALA A 68 5.92 -7.09 1.49
N ARG A 69 4.69 -7.20 2.03
CA ARG A 69 4.30 -8.28 2.94
C ARG A 69 4.18 -9.65 2.28
N LEU A 70 3.85 -9.69 0.98
CA LEU A 70 3.84 -10.94 0.22
C LEU A 70 5.28 -11.43 -0.04
N LEU A 71 6.18 -10.51 -0.42
CA LEU A 71 7.57 -10.78 -0.79
C LEU A 71 8.52 -10.96 0.41
N LYS A 72 8.33 -10.19 1.49
CA LYS A 72 9.13 -10.20 2.72
C LYS A 72 8.21 -10.10 3.93
N PRO A 73 7.56 -11.22 4.31
CA PRO A 73 6.60 -11.23 5.40
C PRO A 73 7.22 -10.78 6.72
N GLY A 74 6.47 -9.98 7.48
CA GLY A 74 6.74 -9.77 8.89
C GLY A 74 6.17 -10.89 9.76
N PRO A 75 6.02 -10.64 11.08
CA PRO A 75 5.33 -11.55 11.98
C PRO A 75 3.90 -11.83 11.50
N VAL A 76 3.57 -13.11 11.30
CA VAL A 76 2.22 -13.52 10.88
C VAL A 76 1.37 -14.01 12.05
N ARG A 77 0.05 -13.93 11.86
CA ARG A 77 -0.94 -14.57 12.73
C ARG A 77 -1.06 -16.05 12.37
N GLU A 78 -1.63 -16.82 13.29
CA GLU A 78 -1.95 -18.22 13.05
C GLU A 78 -3.00 -18.35 11.93
N TYR A 79 -2.69 -19.15 10.90
CA TYR A 79 -3.62 -19.51 9.85
C TYR A 79 -4.49 -20.70 10.27
N PRO A 80 -5.74 -20.78 9.78
CA PRO A 80 -6.61 -21.92 10.10
C PRO A 80 -5.95 -23.26 9.80
N GLY A 81 -5.88 -24.13 10.81
CA GLY A 81 -5.28 -25.48 10.69
C GLY A 81 -3.75 -25.53 10.75
N MET A 82 -3.08 -24.42 11.03
CA MET A 82 -1.62 -24.35 11.23
C MET A 82 -1.31 -23.78 12.60
N THR A 83 -0.14 -24.08 13.14
CA THR A 83 0.41 -23.33 14.28
C THR A 83 0.98 -21.98 13.82
N LYS A 84 1.20 -21.04 14.75
CA LYS A 84 1.91 -19.77 14.45
C LYS A 84 3.25 -20.00 13.75
N GLN A 85 4.05 -20.99 14.19
CA GLN A 85 5.35 -21.30 13.59
C GLN A 85 5.20 -21.82 12.15
N GLN A 86 4.26 -22.74 11.90
CA GLN A 86 3.98 -23.24 10.55
C GLN A 86 3.47 -22.13 9.62
N SER A 87 2.63 -21.23 10.15
CA SER A 87 2.12 -20.08 9.39
C SER A 87 3.26 -19.15 8.98
N GLN A 88 4.20 -18.89 9.89
CA GLN A 88 5.39 -18.08 9.61
C GLN A 88 6.28 -18.75 8.57
N GLN A 89 6.61 -20.03 8.76
CA GLN A 89 7.42 -20.79 7.82
C GLN A 89 6.79 -20.79 6.41
N PHE A 90 5.49 -21.03 6.31
CA PHE A 90 4.78 -20.98 5.03
C PHE A 90 4.87 -19.60 4.37
N ALA A 91 4.74 -18.53 5.16
CA ALA A 91 4.85 -17.17 4.65
C ALA A 91 6.28 -16.86 4.17
N ASP A 92 7.30 -17.25 4.93
CA ASP A 92 8.70 -17.03 4.63
C ASP A 92 9.10 -17.77 3.34
N GLU A 93 8.73 -19.05 3.22
CA GLU A 93 8.95 -19.87 2.01
C GLU A 93 8.23 -19.30 0.78
N ARG A 94 7.02 -18.73 0.95
CA ARG A 94 6.33 -17.99 -0.13
C ARG A 94 7.12 -16.74 -0.52
N GLY A 95 7.53 -15.93 0.45
CA GLY A 95 8.27 -14.69 0.19
C GLY A 95 9.57 -14.94 -0.56
N GLU A 96 10.38 -15.88 -0.08
CA GLU A 96 11.63 -16.29 -0.74
C GLU A 96 11.38 -16.79 -2.16
N ARG A 97 10.40 -17.69 -2.35
CA ARG A 97 10.07 -18.23 -3.68
C ARG A 97 9.65 -17.13 -4.65
N LEU A 98 8.77 -16.21 -4.24
CA LEU A 98 8.30 -15.12 -5.10
C LEU A 98 9.41 -14.14 -5.45
N ARG A 99 10.29 -13.80 -4.49
CA ARG A 99 11.44 -12.93 -4.75
C ARG A 99 12.44 -13.58 -5.70
N ASN A 100 12.71 -14.88 -5.55
CA ASN A 100 13.57 -15.61 -6.48
C ASN A 100 12.93 -15.69 -7.89
N LEU A 101 11.61 -15.90 -7.97
CA LEU A 101 10.89 -15.98 -9.24
C LEU A 101 10.92 -14.64 -10.00
N LEU A 102 10.81 -13.53 -9.28
CA LEU A 102 10.74 -12.17 -9.83
C LEU A 102 12.07 -11.41 -9.72
N GLU A 103 13.15 -12.09 -9.32
CA GLU A 103 14.49 -11.51 -9.19
C GLU A 103 14.47 -10.17 -8.43
N ILE A 104 13.87 -10.17 -7.23
CA ILE A 104 13.77 -8.98 -6.36
C ILE A 104 14.87 -9.02 -5.32
N GLU A 105 15.75 -8.03 -5.39
CA GLU A 105 16.88 -7.87 -4.46
C GLU A 105 16.43 -7.44 -3.06
N ASP A 106 17.28 -7.70 -2.06
CA ASP A 106 16.98 -7.42 -0.65
C ASP A 106 16.96 -5.91 -0.30
N ASP A 107 17.57 -5.07 -1.14
CA ASP A 107 17.68 -3.61 -1.02
C ASP A 107 16.70 -2.84 -1.92
N SER A 108 15.75 -3.54 -2.56
CA SER A 108 14.69 -2.93 -3.38
C SER A 108 13.83 -1.94 -2.58
N ALA A 109 13.52 -0.80 -3.20
CA ALA A 109 12.63 0.23 -2.65
C ALA A 109 11.20 -0.30 -2.36
N ILE A 110 10.74 -1.33 -3.09
CA ILE A 110 9.47 -2.04 -2.80
C ILE A 110 9.46 -2.58 -1.37
N LEU A 111 10.58 -3.11 -0.88
CA LEU A 111 10.67 -3.71 0.46
C LEU A 111 10.79 -2.65 1.56
N ASP A 112 11.36 -1.49 1.25
CA ASP A 112 11.59 -0.38 2.17
C ASP A 112 10.34 0.44 2.51
N VAL A 113 9.25 0.29 1.73
CA VAL A 113 7.99 1.02 1.96
C VAL A 113 7.44 0.84 3.39
N LYS A 114 7.74 -0.30 4.03
CA LYS A 114 7.37 -0.58 5.42
C LYS A 114 7.87 0.48 6.38
N LEU A 115 9.07 1.02 6.17
CA LEU A 115 9.69 2.02 7.06
C LEU A 115 8.81 3.27 7.17
N VAL A 116 8.28 3.73 6.03
CA VAL A 116 7.43 4.91 5.98
C VAL A 116 5.98 4.58 6.32
N ARG A 117 5.46 3.45 5.86
CA ARG A 117 4.08 3.04 6.16
C ARG A 117 3.87 2.80 7.65
N ASP A 118 4.81 2.16 8.34
CA ASP A 118 4.68 1.91 9.79
C ASP A 118 4.73 3.24 10.56
N ALA A 119 5.53 4.21 10.09
CA ALA A 119 5.50 5.56 10.63
C ALA A 119 4.14 6.27 10.40
N TYR A 120 3.48 6.00 9.27
CA TYR A 120 2.12 6.49 9.00
C TYR A 120 1.07 5.82 9.89
N GLU A 121 1.12 4.49 10.06
CA GLU A 121 0.12 3.73 10.84
C GLU A 121 0.16 4.09 12.32
N HIS A 122 1.37 4.26 12.88
CA HIS A 122 1.58 4.60 14.29
C HIS A 122 1.71 6.12 14.52
N TYR A 123 1.07 6.94 13.66
CA TYR A 123 1.19 8.39 13.71
C TYR A 123 0.83 8.99 15.08
N ASP A 124 -0.15 8.42 15.78
CA ASP A 124 -0.53 8.81 17.13
C ASP A 124 0.64 8.72 18.12
N GLU A 125 1.40 7.63 18.08
CA GLU A 125 2.59 7.45 18.92
C GLU A 125 3.69 8.49 18.62
N TYR A 126 3.89 8.85 17.34
CA TYR A 126 4.85 9.88 16.93
C TYR A 126 4.39 11.27 17.34
N PHE A 127 3.10 11.55 17.18
CA PHE A 127 2.49 12.81 17.57
C PHE A 127 2.59 13.02 19.09
N ASP A 128 2.23 12.01 19.89
CA ASP A 128 2.34 12.04 21.34
C ASP A 128 3.80 12.22 21.79
N ARG A 129 4.74 11.55 21.12
CA ARG A 129 6.18 11.73 21.38
C ARG A 129 6.63 13.17 21.14
N HIS A 130 6.18 13.81 20.06
CA HIS A 130 6.50 15.20 19.77
C HIS A 130 5.92 16.15 20.82
N LEU A 131 4.65 15.95 21.22
CA LEU A 131 4.02 16.73 22.29
C LEU A 131 4.76 16.55 23.63
N ALA A 132 5.10 15.31 23.99
CA ALA A 132 5.83 15.00 25.22
C ALA A 132 7.26 15.54 25.24
N SER A 133 7.89 15.73 24.07
CA SER A 133 9.25 16.27 23.95
C SER A 133 9.37 17.76 24.22
N GLY A 134 8.24 18.46 24.46
CA GLY A 134 8.21 19.90 24.64
C GLY A 134 8.43 20.67 23.33
N ALA A 135 8.12 20.06 22.18
CA ALA A 135 8.21 20.72 20.90
C ALA A 135 7.28 21.95 20.85
N GLU A 136 7.86 23.15 20.80
CA GLU A 136 7.10 24.41 20.78
C GLU A 136 6.36 24.64 19.45
N CYS A 137 6.84 24.01 18.37
CA CYS A 137 6.23 24.08 17.06
C CYS A 137 6.53 22.80 16.27
N PHE A 138 5.48 22.21 15.68
CA PHE A 138 5.60 21.18 14.65
C PHE A 138 4.51 21.38 13.60
N SER A 139 4.76 20.87 12.40
CA SER A 139 3.80 20.82 11.31
C SER A 139 3.40 19.37 11.15
N ASP A 140 2.11 19.09 11.24
CA ASP A 140 1.62 17.73 11.05
C ASP A 140 1.96 17.22 9.63
N TRP A 141 1.42 17.90 8.62
CA TRP A 141 1.68 17.55 7.22
C TRP A 141 1.73 18.75 6.29
N TYR A 142 2.61 18.69 5.30
CA TYR A 142 2.65 19.68 4.22
C TYR A 142 3.30 19.17 2.94
N ILE A 143 2.87 19.75 1.83
CA ILE A 143 3.47 19.62 0.51
C ILE A 143 4.41 20.80 0.31
N THR A 144 5.63 20.53 -0.15
CA THR A 144 6.68 21.54 -0.36
C THR A 144 7.30 21.41 -1.74
N ASP A 145 7.79 22.52 -2.28
CA ASP A 145 8.50 22.54 -3.57
C ASP A 145 10.03 22.60 -3.42
N ARG A 146 10.56 22.99 -2.24
CA ARG A 146 12.00 23.28 -2.09
C ARG A 146 12.56 23.07 -0.69
N TYR A 147 11.77 23.29 0.36
CA TYR A 147 12.29 23.39 1.72
C TYR A 147 11.56 22.46 2.68
N ILE A 148 12.34 21.80 3.55
CA ILE A 148 11.83 21.06 4.69
C ILE A 148 12.00 21.94 5.92
N PHE A 149 10.93 22.14 6.67
CA PHE A 149 10.98 22.85 7.94
C PHE A 149 11.77 22.03 8.97
N LYS A 150 12.73 22.67 9.64
CA LYS A 150 13.56 22.08 10.70
C LYS A 150 13.51 22.93 11.97
N THR A 151 13.51 22.28 13.12
CA THR A 151 13.46 22.96 14.41
C THR A 151 14.83 23.59 14.62
N PRO A 152 14.91 24.89 14.96
CA PRO A 152 16.18 25.52 15.28
C PRO A 152 16.87 24.73 16.41
N ALA A 153 18.18 24.49 16.28
CA ALA A 153 18.96 23.74 17.26
C ALA A 153 19.19 24.61 18.51
N THR A 154 18.17 24.83 19.32
CA THR A 154 18.28 25.74 20.47
C THR A 154 18.90 25.07 21.69
N GLN A 155 18.88 23.73 21.83
CA GLN A 155 19.55 23.01 22.93
C GLN A 155 20.07 21.59 22.61
N ASN A 156 19.71 21.00 21.47
CA ASN A 156 20.17 19.68 21.04
C ASN A 156 20.87 19.83 19.68
N PRO A 157 22.15 19.42 19.52
CA PRO A 157 22.94 19.66 18.30
C PRO A 157 22.40 18.99 17.04
N GLN A 158 21.36 18.14 17.15
CA GLN A 158 20.67 17.58 15.99
C GLN A 158 19.41 18.39 15.68
N SER A 159 19.46 19.19 14.60
CA SER A 159 18.26 19.81 14.02
C SER A 159 17.29 18.72 13.55
N LYS A 160 16.13 18.58 14.21
CA LYS A 160 15.08 17.64 13.80
C LYS A 160 14.13 18.32 12.81
N ALA A 161 13.56 17.56 11.87
CA ALA A 161 12.50 18.08 11.02
C ALA A 161 11.27 18.47 11.87
N VAL A 162 10.61 19.56 11.49
CA VAL A 162 9.37 20.08 12.12
C VAL A 162 8.16 19.35 11.55
N GLY A 163 8.29 18.81 10.34
CA GLY A 163 7.23 18.07 9.64
C GLY A 163 7.16 16.62 10.07
N ILE A 164 6.02 16.17 10.60
CA ILE A 164 5.79 14.74 10.83
C ILE A 164 5.59 14.05 9.48
N ARG A 165 4.92 14.69 8.53
CA ARG A 165 4.64 14.13 7.19
C ARG A 165 4.96 15.18 6.13
N VAL A 166 5.95 14.93 5.29
CA VAL A 166 6.37 15.90 4.26
C VAL A 166 6.37 15.24 2.91
N PHE A 167 5.69 15.84 1.95
CA PHE A 167 5.76 15.41 0.56
C PHE A 167 6.47 16.47 -0.28
N TYR A 168 7.53 16.04 -0.97
CA TYR A 168 8.26 16.85 -1.94
C TYR A 168 8.02 16.28 -3.35
N PRO A 169 7.02 16.79 -4.10
CA PRO A 169 6.61 16.21 -5.37
C PRO A 169 7.68 16.27 -6.45
N ALA A 170 8.42 17.39 -6.54
CA ALA A 170 9.40 17.57 -7.61
C ALA A 170 10.63 16.65 -7.46
N GLY A 171 10.96 16.24 -6.23
CA GLY A 171 12.00 15.26 -5.96
C GLY A 171 11.48 13.84 -5.75
N GLY A 172 10.16 13.61 -5.80
CA GLY A 172 9.56 12.31 -5.52
C GLY A 172 9.91 11.80 -4.13
N LEU A 173 9.99 12.68 -3.11
CA LEU A 173 10.36 12.28 -1.75
C LEU A 173 9.17 12.38 -0.81
N LEU A 174 8.98 11.32 -0.04
CA LEU A 174 8.00 11.26 1.03
C LEU A 174 8.73 11.05 2.36
N PHE A 175 8.53 11.95 3.31
CA PHE A 175 9.16 11.90 4.62
C PHE A 175 8.11 11.65 5.69
N PHE A 176 8.45 10.79 6.63
CA PHE A 176 7.70 10.55 7.86
C PHE A 176 8.66 10.59 9.04
N GLU A 177 8.62 11.66 9.83
CA GLU A 177 9.61 11.98 10.87
C GLU A 177 11.05 11.95 10.31
N ASP A 178 11.82 10.90 10.64
CA ASP A 178 13.20 10.68 10.20
C ASP A 178 13.31 9.69 9.03
N LYS A 179 12.18 9.05 8.65
CA LYS A 179 12.10 8.10 7.55
C LYS A 179 11.85 8.82 6.24
N LYS A 180 12.41 8.27 5.18
CA LYS A 180 12.24 8.75 3.81
C LYS A 180 11.90 7.59 2.88
N LEU A 181 11.07 7.87 1.89
CA LEU A 181 10.76 6.98 0.78
C LEU A 181 10.97 7.73 -0.53
N HIS A 182 11.71 7.10 -1.44
CA HIS A 182 11.97 7.60 -2.78
C HIS A 182 10.88 7.09 -3.72
N LEU A 183 9.83 7.90 -3.93
CA LEU A 183 8.65 7.51 -4.69
C LEU A 183 8.95 7.29 -6.18
N PHE A 184 9.90 8.02 -6.77
CA PHE A 184 10.26 7.80 -8.18
C PHE A 184 10.96 6.47 -8.40
N GLU A 185 11.85 6.09 -7.48
CA GLU A 185 12.53 4.79 -7.49
C GLU A 185 11.53 3.67 -7.27
N LEU A 186 10.65 3.80 -6.27
CA LEU A 186 9.55 2.88 -6.05
C LEU A 186 8.64 2.73 -7.28
N ASP A 187 8.27 3.82 -7.94
CA ASP A 187 7.41 3.79 -9.14
C ASP A 187 8.06 2.99 -10.29
N VAL A 188 9.36 3.24 -10.54
CA VAL A 188 10.13 2.50 -11.56
C VAL A 188 10.21 1.02 -11.20
N GLU A 189 10.59 0.67 -9.98
CA GLU A 189 10.69 -0.73 -9.54
C GLU A 189 9.34 -1.45 -9.63
N LEU A 190 8.23 -0.76 -9.32
CA LEU A 190 6.89 -1.33 -9.45
C LEU A 190 6.52 -1.57 -10.92
N ILE A 191 6.91 -0.69 -11.84
CA ILE A 191 6.71 -0.90 -13.28
C ILE A 191 7.54 -2.10 -13.76
N GLU A 192 8.80 -2.21 -13.35
CA GLU A 192 9.68 -3.34 -13.65
C GLU A 192 9.13 -4.65 -13.08
N LEU A 193 8.62 -4.63 -11.85
CA LEU A 193 7.93 -5.76 -11.22
C LEU A 193 6.78 -6.25 -12.11
N ARG A 194 5.94 -5.35 -12.63
CA ARG A 194 4.82 -5.72 -13.52
C ARG A 194 5.29 -6.36 -14.81
N GLN A 195 6.39 -5.87 -15.40
CA GLN A 195 7.00 -6.50 -16.58
C GLN A 195 7.45 -7.93 -16.29
N LYS A 196 8.20 -8.13 -15.18
CA LYS A 196 8.62 -9.46 -14.73
C LYS A 196 7.44 -10.39 -14.43
N ILE A 197 6.35 -9.86 -13.85
CA ILE A 197 5.12 -10.61 -13.62
C ILE A 197 4.49 -11.07 -14.92
N ALA A 198 4.41 -10.20 -15.95
CA ALA A 198 3.86 -10.58 -17.25
C ALA A 198 4.67 -11.73 -17.88
N GLU A 199 6.00 -11.60 -17.91
CA GLU A 199 6.91 -12.63 -18.43
C GLU A 199 6.79 -13.96 -17.67
N LYS A 200 6.83 -13.91 -16.33
CA LYS A 200 6.68 -15.13 -15.50
C LYS A 200 5.28 -15.69 -15.51
N GLY A 201 4.25 -14.87 -15.72
CA GLY A 201 2.88 -15.30 -15.87
C GLY A 201 2.70 -16.22 -17.07
N GLU A 202 3.30 -15.86 -18.22
CA GLU A 202 3.30 -16.68 -19.42
C GLU A 202 4.02 -18.02 -19.19
N GLU A 203 5.21 -18.00 -18.56
CA GLU A 203 5.95 -19.22 -18.20
C GLU A 203 5.15 -20.16 -17.27
N LEU A 204 4.41 -19.60 -16.31
CA LEU A 204 3.58 -20.37 -15.39
C LEU A 204 2.36 -20.97 -16.09
N ASP A 205 1.75 -20.26 -17.03
CA ASP A 205 0.58 -20.74 -17.77
C ASP A 205 0.85 -22.01 -18.57
N GLU A 206 2.05 -22.15 -19.14
CA GLU A 206 2.47 -23.38 -19.82
C GLU A 206 2.58 -24.59 -18.88
N ARG A 207 2.84 -24.34 -17.59
CA ARG A 207 3.02 -25.36 -16.55
C ARG A 207 1.71 -25.74 -15.88
N ILE A 208 0.71 -24.86 -15.88
CA ILE A 208 -0.61 -25.11 -15.29
C ILE A 208 -1.38 -26.11 -16.16
N LYS A 209 -1.31 -27.39 -15.79
CA LYS A 209 -2.04 -28.49 -16.43
C LYS A 209 -3.18 -29.02 -15.54
N GLY A 210 -4.31 -29.29 -16.16
CA GLY A 210 -5.54 -29.76 -15.48
C GLY A 210 -6.54 -28.63 -15.24
N ARG A 211 -7.69 -28.96 -14.64
CA ARG A 211 -8.68 -27.96 -14.20
C ARG A 211 -8.60 -27.81 -12.69
N ALA A 212 -8.15 -26.64 -12.24
CA ALA A 212 -8.48 -26.20 -10.89
C ALA A 212 -10.00 -25.98 -10.81
N LEU A 213 -10.63 -26.31 -9.68
CA LEU A 213 -11.92 -25.70 -9.31
C LEU A 213 -11.75 -24.25 -8.81
N GLY A 214 -10.55 -23.68 -8.91
CA GLY A 214 -10.32 -22.25 -8.67
C GLY A 214 -11.16 -21.47 -9.68
N GLY A 215 -12.23 -20.84 -9.19
CA GLY A 215 -13.25 -20.21 -10.03
C GLY A 215 -14.63 -20.84 -9.96
N GLY A 216 -14.85 -21.86 -9.12
CA GLY A 216 -16.19 -22.27 -8.69
C GLY A 216 -16.82 -21.19 -7.82
N HIS A 217 -17.14 -20.04 -8.41
CA HIS A 217 -17.81 -18.96 -7.73
C HIS A 217 -19.28 -19.33 -7.57
N GLU A 218 -19.71 -19.56 -6.34
CA GLU A 218 -21.12 -19.47 -6.01
C GLU A 218 -21.47 -17.98 -5.99
N VAL A 219 -22.42 -17.58 -6.83
CA VAL A 219 -22.92 -16.20 -6.85
C VAL A 219 -23.93 -16.10 -5.72
N GLU A 220 -23.53 -15.43 -4.64
CA GLU A 220 -24.44 -15.02 -3.58
C GLU A 220 -24.98 -13.62 -3.90
N GLU A 221 -26.30 -13.49 -3.95
CA GLU A 221 -26.94 -12.18 -4.05
C GLU A 221 -26.78 -11.46 -2.70
N VAL A 222 -25.83 -10.52 -2.62
CA VAL A 222 -25.58 -9.73 -1.39
C VAL A 222 -26.77 -8.82 -1.07
N LEU A 223 -27.38 -8.22 -2.10
CA LEU A 223 -28.57 -7.37 -2.02
C LEU A 223 -29.34 -7.48 -3.34
N ASN A 224 -30.66 -7.55 -3.27
CA ASN A 224 -31.48 -7.34 -4.46
C ASN A 224 -31.44 -5.88 -4.93
N ASP A 225 -31.81 -5.66 -6.19
CA ASP A 225 -31.77 -4.34 -6.84
C ASP A 225 -32.52 -3.26 -6.04
N PHE A 226 -33.69 -3.59 -5.50
CA PHE A 226 -34.49 -2.66 -4.69
C PHE A 226 -33.75 -2.23 -3.41
N MET A 227 -33.17 -3.19 -2.67
CA MET A 227 -32.40 -2.90 -1.46
C MET A 227 -31.13 -2.12 -1.77
N ARG A 228 -30.46 -2.40 -2.90
CA ARG A 228 -29.29 -1.63 -3.36
C ARG A 228 -29.66 -0.17 -3.58
N ASP A 229 -30.72 0.07 -4.36
CA ASP A 229 -31.10 1.42 -4.76
C ASP A 229 -31.63 2.22 -3.56
N GLN A 230 -32.43 1.59 -2.69
CA GLN A 230 -32.93 2.22 -1.46
C GLN A 230 -31.76 2.62 -0.54
N ARG A 231 -30.82 1.70 -0.26
CA ARG A 231 -29.65 2.00 0.60
C ARG A 231 -28.80 3.13 0.03
N PHE A 232 -28.63 3.18 -1.30
CA PHE A 232 -27.90 4.28 -1.95
C PHE A 232 -28.61 5.62 -1.76
N MET A 233 -29.93 5.66 -1.95
CA MET A 233 -30.72 6.88 -1.78
C MET A 233 -30.72 7.36 -0.33
N ASP A 234 -30.86 6.46 0.64
CA ASP A 234 -30.79 6.77 2.07
C ASP A 234 -29.42 7.37 2.44
N TRP A 235 -28.33 6.75 1.97
CA TRP A 235 -26.97 7.28 2.17
C TRP A 235 -26.82 8.67 1.55
N LYS A 236 -27.28 8.86 0.31
CA LYS A 236 -27.18 10.13 -0.40
C LYS A 236 -27.94 11.25 0.32
N HIS A 237 -29.12 10.94 0.84
CA HIS A 237 -29.92 11.87 1.62
C HIS A 237 -29.19 12.27 2.92
N HIS A 238 -28.82 11.31 3.77
CA HIS A 238 -28.11 11.58 5.03
C HIS A 238 -26.79 12.32 4.81
N ARG A 239 -26.04 11.99 3.75
CA ARG A 239 -24.80 12.68 3.41
C ARG A 239 -25.04 14.14 3.05
N THR A 240 -26.11 14.43 2.31
CA THR A 240 -26.46 15.81 1.91
C THR A 240 -26.83 16.63 3.14
N GLU A 241 -27.68 16.11 4.02
CA GLU A 241 -28.06 16.77 5.27
C GLU A 241 -26.84 17.06 6.16
N ALA A 242 -25.92 16.10 6.30
CA ALA A 242 -24.69 16.27 7.07
C ALA A 242 -23.78 17.37 6.49
N LEU A 243 -23.65 17.45 5.17
CA LEU A 243 -22.85 18.48 4.51
C LEU A 243 -23.47 19.88 4.65
N GLU A 244 -24.79 19.99 4.54
CA GLU A 244 -25.49 21.24 4.79
C GLU A 244 -25.34 21.71 6.24
N ALA A 245 -25.44 20.79 7.21
CA ALA A 245 -25.21 21.10 8.61
C ALA A 245 -23.78 21.58 8.88
N LEU A 246 -22.78 20.98 8.22
CA LEU A 246 -21.38 21.41 8.31
C LEU A 246 -21.18 22.80 7.72
N ALA A 247 -21.73 23.07 6.53
CA ALA A 247 -21.62 24.37 5.87
C ALA A 247 -22.25 25.51 6.70
N LYS A 248 -23.33 25.23 7.43
CA LYS A 248 -23.96 26.20 8.36
C LYS A 248 -23.08 26.57 9.54
N ARG A 249 -22.19 25.67 10.02
CA ARG A 249 -21.27 25.93 11.13
C ARG A 249 -20.06 26.79 10.76
N GLN A 250 -19.77 26.91 9.46
CA GLN A 250 -18.61 27.66 8.95
C GLN A 250 -18.96 29.11 8.58
N LYS A 251 -20.23 29.52 8.71
CA LYS A 251 -20.71 30.88 8.55
C LYS A 251 -20.87 31.55 9.90
#